data_AF-A0A3B9VT06-F1
#
_entry.id   AF-A0A3B9VT06-F1
#
_cell.length_a   1.000
_cell.length_b   1.000
_cell.length_c   1.000
_cell.angle_alpha   90.00
_cell.angle_beta   90.00
_cell.angle_gamma   90.00
#
_symmetry.space_group_name_H-M   'P 1'
#
loop_
_entity.id
_entity.type
_entity.pdbx_description
1 polymer ?
#
loop_
_entity_poly.entity_id
_entity_poly.type
_entity_poly.pdbx_seq_one_letter_code
_entity_poly.pdbx_strand_id
1 'polypeptide(L)'
;MKENNCYFLDPKETELVTKYVINLDKMAVNPAIVGHPAEEIAKNAGVEVPAGTKILLAPLPEPSREYPLSLEKLSPVLAYFVCEDEKQGFQYAKAMLELGGLGHSAVIHSDDHDLCVKYGEEMKVGRVIANSPSSQGAIGDIYNTNTPSLTLGCGSFGRNSTTSNVSSVNLINKKRIAQRRVNMQWFKIPPKIYFERDSVQYLQAMPNISRAFIVSDPMMVKLGYVDKVLYYLRKRESYCHCEIFSEVEPDPSVETIQNGVRAMNAFQPDVIIALGGGSAIDAAKGMWLFYENPETSFDGLRLKFMDIRKRAFHFPNLGKKTQMVAIPTTSGTGSEVTSFSVITDKKNGNIKYPLADYELTPDVAIIDPQFVSTMPKSITADTGMDVLTHAIEAYVSVMATDYTDGLAIKAIELIFDYLPRSWRDANDTEAREKVHNASCIAGMAFSNAFLGINHSLAHKLGGEFHIPHGRANAVLLPYVIAYNAKKPSKFTIFPKYDKFVADKRYAQIARYLGLGGKTQEEQIANLIAAIRNLMKELNVPMSIRECGVDEKTFLEALPGLSERAFEDQCTTANPRYPLVSELAEIYRQAYYGE
;
A
#
# COMPACT_ATOMS: atom_id res chain seq x y z
N MET A 1 -17.26 -59.83 -11.42
CA MET A 1 -16.78 -60.14 -10.04
C MET A 1 -16.81 -61.64 -9.73
N LYS A 2 -17.93 -62.36 -9.87
CA LYS A 2 -18.01 -63.81 -9.58
C LYS A 2 -17.00 -64.65 -10.38
N GLU A 3 -16.86 -64.40 -11.68
CA GLU A 3 -15.85 -65.04 -12.55
C GLU A 3 -14.39 -64.80 -12.12
N ASN A 4 -14.16 -63.79 -11.28
CA ASN A 4 -12.84 -63.45 -10.73
C ASN A 4 -12.66 -63.95 -9.29
N ASN A 5 -13.44 -64.96 -8.88
CA ASN A 5 -13.44 -65.57 -7.56
C ASN A 5 -13.79 -64.59 -6.41
N CYS A 6 -14.70 -63.64 -6.65
CA CYS A 6 -15.32 -62.86 -5.58
C CYS A 6 -16.64 -63.51 -5.18
N TYR A 7 -16.84 -63.75 -3.89
CA TYR A 7 -18.03 -64.41 -3.36
C TYR A 7 -18.99 -63.35 -2.79
N PHE A 8 -20.26 -63.38 -3.22
CA PHE A 8 -21.30 -62.51 -2.68
C PHE A 8 -22.01 -63.24 -1.54
N LEU A 9 -21.92 -62.68 -0.33
CA LEU A 9 -22.54 -63.23 0.86
C LEU A 9 -24.07 -63.07 0.79
N ASP A 10 -24.80 -64.08 1.23
CA ASP A 10 -26.22 -63.96 1.51
C ASP A 10 -26.48 -63.22 2.85
N PRO A 11 -27.72 -62.87 3.19
CA PRO A 11 -28.01 -62.13 4.42
C PRO A 11 -27.56 -62.84 5.71
N LYS A 12 -27.64 -64.17 5.78
CA LYS A 12 -27.23 -64.97 6.96
C LYS A 12 -25.71 -65.03 7.05
N GLU A 13 -25.05 -65.27 5.93
CA GLU A 13 -23.59 -65.28 5.82
C GLU A 13 -23.01 -63.90 6.16
N THR A 14 -23.66 -62.82 5.70
CA THR A 14 -23.27 -61.44 6.00
C THR A 14 -23.32 -61.16 7.50
N GLU A 15 -24.35 -61.64 8.21
CA GLU A 15 -24.45 -61.48 9.67
C GLU A 15 -23.33 -62.22 10.42
N LEU A 16 -23.04 -63.47 10.01
CA LEU A 16 -21.96 -64.27 10.58
C LEU A 16 -20.59 -63.62 10.37
N VAL A 17 -20.30 -63.18 9.14
CA VAL A 17 -19.07 -62.46 8.81
C VAL A 17 -18.99 -61.14 9.56
N THR A 18 -20.11 -60.41 9.71
CA THR A 18 -20.14 -59.15 10.47
C THR A 18 -19.71 -59.35 11.92
N LYS A 19 -20.27 -60.36 12.61
CA LYS A 19 -19.96 -60.67 14.02
C LYS A 19 -18.50 -61.08 14.21
N TYR A 20 -17.88 -61.68 13.20
CA TYR A 20 -16.50 -62.11 13.26
C TYR A 20 -15.51 -60.99 12.90
N VAL A 21 -15.79 -60.23 11.84
CA VAL A 21 -14.92 -59.18 11.29
C VAL A 21 -14.92 -57.92 12.16
N ILE A 22 -16.07 -57.56 12.75
CA ILE A 22 -16.20 -56.39 13.61
C ILE A 22 -16.56 -56.81 15.03
N ASN A 23 -15.79 -56.33 16.00
CA ASN A 23 -16.19 -56.41 17.39
C ASN A 23 -17.35 -55.42 17.62
N LEU A 24 -18.56 -55.95 17.80
CA LEU A 24 -19.79 -55.16 17.90
C LEU A 24 -19.84 -54.28 19.16
N ASP A 25 -19.15 -54.66 20.24
CA ASP A 25 -19.10 -53.87 21.47
C ASP A 25 -18.26 -52.59 21.29
N LYS A 26 -17.14 -52.71 20.56
CA LYS A 26 -16.20 -51.60 20.32
C LYS A 26 -16.45 -50.88 19.01
N MET A 27 -17.30 -51.44 18.13
CA MET A 27 -17.49 -51.01 16.75
C MET A 27 -16.15 -50.81 16.03
N ALA A 28 -15.25 -51.78 16.18
CA ALA A 28 -13.90 -51.76 15.66
C ALA A 28 -13.55 -53.10 15.02
N VAL A 29 -12.62 -53.07 14.05
CA VAL A 29 -12.13 -54.28 13.39
C VAL A 29 -11.57 -55.30 14.39
N ASN A 30 -11.89 -56.57 14.20
CA ASN A 30 -11.29 -57.67 14.94
C ASN A 30 -9.82 -57.83 14.50
N PRO A 31 -8.81 -57.63 15.36
CA PRO A 31 -7.40 -57.69 14.96
C PRO A 31 -6.99 -59.03 14.34
N ALA A 32 -7.70 -60.12 14.69
CA ALA A 32 -7.41 -61.47 14.19
C ALA A 32 -7.69 -61.65 12.69
N ILE A 33 -8.37 -60.70 12.03
CA ILE A 33 -8.71 -60.80 10.60
C ILE A 33 -7.80 -59.98 9.68
N VAL A 34 -6.97 -59.10 10.25
CA VAL A 34 -6.16 -58.15 9.47
C VAL A 34 -5.12 -58.89 8.64
N GLY A 35 -5.16 -58.72 7.32
CA GLY A 35 -4.24 -59.37 6.38
C GLY A 35 -4.49 -60.86 6.10
N HIS A 36 -5.53 -61.47 6.69
CA HIS A 36 -5.87 -62.88 6.43
C HIS A 36 -6.64 -63.07 5.11
N PRO A 37 -6.51 -64.23 4.43
CA PRO A 37 -7.26 -64.54 3.21
C PRO A 37 -8.78 -64.63 3.45
N ALA A 38 -9.57 -64.32 2.41
CA ALA A 38 -11.03 -64.36 2.47
C ALA A 38 -11.60 -65.72 2.90
N GLU A 39 -11.01 -66.83 2.46
CA GLU A 39 -11.41 -68.19 2.86
C GLU A 39 -11.26 -68.47 4.35
N GLU A 40 -10.15 -68.02 4.94
CA GLU A 40 -9.87 -68.22 6.36
C GLU A 40 -10.85 -67.40 7.21
N ILE A 41 -11.10 -66.15 6.78
CA ILE A 41 -12.08 -65.28 7.43
C ILE A 41 -13.49 -65.90 7.36
N ALA A 42 -13.90 -66.39 6.18
CA ALA A 42 -15.20 -67.04 6.00
C ALA A 42 -15.33 -68.28 6.90
N LYS A 43 -14.32 -69.17 6.88
CA LYS A 43 -14.30 -70.39 7.70
C LYS A 43 -14.40 -70.09 9.19
N ASN A 44 -13.63 -69.11 9.68
CA ASN A 44 -13.65 -68.73 11.09
C ASN A 44 -14.96 -68.03 11.49
N ALA A 45 -15.63 -67.37 10.54
CA ALA A 45 -16.98 -66.83 10.72
C ALA A 45 -18.08 -67.90 10.65
N GLY A 46 -17.76 -69.16 10.29
CA GLY A 46 -18.73 -70.24 10.12
C GLY A 46 -19.43 -70.27 8.76
N VAL A 47 -18.81 -69.70 7.73
CA VAL A 47 -19.30 -69.65 6.34
C VAL A 47 -18.39 -70.48 5.44
N GLU A 48 -18.95 -71.38 4.63
CA GLU A 48 -18.20 -72.14 3.63
C GLU A 48 -18.20 -71.42 2.28
N VAL A 49 -17.02 -71.14 1.73
CA VAL A 49 -16.84 -70.51 0.42
C VAL A 49 -15.96 -71.37 -0.49
N PRO A 50 -16.07 -71.26 -1.83
CA PRO A 50 -15.21 -72.01 -2.75
C PRO A 50 -13.71 -71.75 -2.51
N ALA A 51 -12.89 -72.78 -2.73
CA ALA A 51 -11.44 -72.62 -2.71
C ALA A 51 -10.96 -71.69 -3.84
N GLY A 52 -9.93 -70.89 -3.55
CA GLY A 52 -9.46 -69.77 -4.36
C GLY A 52 -10.27 -68.47 -4.23
N THR A 53 -11.15 -68.32 -3.23
CA THR A 53 -11.96 -67.10 -3.04
C THR A 53 -11.06 -65.93 -2.64
N LYS A 54 -11.12 -64.84 -3.42
CA LYS A 54 -10.24 -63.67 -3.27
C LYS A 54 -10.84 -62.58 -2.38
N ILE A 55 -12.14 -62.33 -2.50
CA ILE A 55 -12.84 -61.23 -1.82
C ILE A 55 -14.23 -61.71 -1.39
N LEU A 56 -14.64 -61.38 -0.17
CA LEU A 56 -16.01 -61.48 0.31
C LEU A 56 -16.72 -60.14 0.08
N LEU A 57 -17.81 -60.14 -0.68
CA LEU A 57 -18.65 -58.99 -0.94
C LEU A 57 -19.91 -59.11 -0.09
N ALA A 58 -20.11 -58.16 0.83
CA ALA A 58 -21.29 -58.08 1.69
C ALA A 58 -22.26 -57.04 1.09
N PRO A 59 -23.39 -57.46 0.48
CA PRO A 59 -24.41 -56.52 0.03
C PRO A 59 -25.07 -55.85 1.24
N LEU A 60 -24.98 -54.52 1.32
CA LEU A 60 -25.56 -53.72 2.40
C LEU A 60 -26.51 -52.67 1.81
N PRO A 61 -27.58 -52.29 2.52
CA PRO A 61 -28.55 -51.33 2.00
C PRO A 61 -27.99 -49.91 1.94
N GLU A 62 -27.21 -49.48 2.95
CA GLU A 62 -26.59 -48.15 2.97
C GLU A 62 -25.33 -48.10 3.85
N PRO A 63 -24.42 -47.13 3.63
CA PRO A 63 -23.28 -46.91 4.51
C PRO A 63 -23.72 -46.32 5.85
N SER A 64 -23.69 -47.12 6.90
CA SER A 64 -24.02 -46.64 8.24
C SER A 64 -23.29 -47.44 9.33
N ARG A 65 -23.31 -46.93 10.56
CA ARG A 65 -22.84 -47.69 11.73
C ARG A 65 -23.77 -48.85 12.09
N GLU A 66 -25.02 -48.83 11.63
CA GLU A 66 -25.97 -49.94 11.84
C GLU A 66 -25.58 -51.18 11.03
N TYR A 67 -24.83 -50.99 9.94
CA TYR A 67 -24.20 -52.05 9.15
C TYR A 67 -22.68 -52.02 9.38
N PRO A 68 -22.15 -52.72 10.41
CA PRO A 68 -20.77 -52.54 10.88
C PRO A 68 -19.71 -52.86 9.83
N LEU A 69 -20.03 -53.69 8.83
CA LEU A 69 -19.16 -53.94 7.67
C LEU A 69 -18.96 -52.70 6.78
N SER A 70 -19.63 -51.58 7.03
CA SER A 70 -19.33 -50.27 6.41
C SER A 70 -18.06 -49.61 6.98
N LEU A 71 -17.61 -50.01 8.17
CA LEU A 71 -16.41 -49.46 8.80
C LEU A 71 -15.13 -49.98 8.16
N GLU A 72 -13.96 -49.48 8.56
CA GLU A 72 -12.67 -49.97 8.10
C GLU A 72 -12.39 -51.41 8.58
N LYS A 73 -11.91 -52.28 7.68
CA LYS A 73 -11.80 -53.74 7.90
C LYS A 73 -10.41 -54.33 7.68
N LEU A 74 -9.49 -53.61 7.02
CA LEU A 74 -8.10 -54.03 6.73
C LEU A 74 -7.94 -55.50 6.26
N SER A 75 -8.90 -55.98 5.46
CA SER A 75 -9.03 -57.39 5.04
C SER A 75 -9.76 -57.48 3.68
N PRO A 76 -9.75 -58.63 3.00
CA PRO A 76 -10.46 -58.83 1.73
C PRO A 76 -11.98 -59.00 1.90
N VAL A 77 -12.59 -58.21 2.77
CA VAL A 77 -14.04 -58.12 2.98
C VAL A 77 -14.49 -56.72 2.59
N LEU A 78 -15.35 -56.58 1.58
CA LEU A 78 -15.82 -55.29 1.09
C LEU A 78 -17.34 -55.17 1.27
N ALA A 79 -17.77 -54.00 1.73
CA ALA A 79 -19.17 -53.61 1.63
C ALA A 79 -19.51 -53.32 0.17
N TYR A 80 -20.65 -53.82 -0.28
CA TYR A 80 -21.15 -53.63 -1.63
C TYR A 80 -22.50 -52.92 -1.58
N PHE A 81 -22.58 -51.76 -2.22
CA PHE A 81 -23.78 -50.93 -2.29
C PHE A 81 -24.21 -50.80 -3.75
N VAL A 82 -25.51 -50.88 -4.00
CA VAL A 82 -26.10 -50.58 -5.32
C VAL A 82 -26.78 -49.22 -5.21
N CYS A 83 -26.38 -48.28 -6.07
CA CYS A 83 -26.94 -46.93 -6.10
C CYS A 83 -27.84 -46.79 -7.34
N GLU A 84 -28.90 -46.00 -7.23
CA GLU A 84 -29.84 -45.68 -8.30
C GLU A 84 -29.23 -44.72 -9.32
N ASP A 85 -28.46 -43.75 -8.83
CA ASP A 85 -27.84 -42.70 -9.65
C ASP A 85 -26.51 -42.21 -9.05
N GLU A 86 -25.89 -41.27 -9.77
CA GLU A 86 -24.67 -40.58 -9.36
C GLU A 86 -24.80 -39.90 -8.00
N LYS A 87 -25.94 -39.22 -7.77
CA LYS A 87 -26.17 -38.41 -6.58
C LYS A 87 -26.18 -39.28 -5.33
N GLN A 88 -26.84 -40.42 -5.38
CA GLN A 88 -26.82 -41.40 -4.30
C GLN A 88 -25.44 -42.03 -4.14
N GLY A 89 -24.72 -42.31 -5.23
CA GLY A 89 -23.34 -42.77 -5.18
C GLY A 89 -22.42 -41.81 -4.42
N PHE A 90 -22.56 -40.51 -4.66
CA PHE A 90 -21.80 -39.47 -3.98
C PHE A 90 -22.19 -39.35 -2.51
N GLN A 91 -23.49 -39.44 -2.20
CA GLN A 91 -23.98 -39.46 -0.82
C GLN A 91 -23.39 -40.64 -0.04
N TYR A 92 -23.38 -41.83 -0.63
CA TYR A 92 -22.86 -43.03 0.00
C TYR A 92 -21.33 -42.99 0.17
N ALA A 93 -20.60 -42.48 -0.83
CA ALA A 93 -19.17 -42.25 -0.69
C ALA A 93 -18.84 -41.26 0.44
N LYS A 94 -19.59 -40.16 0.56
CA LYS A 94 -19.45 -39.21 1.68
C LYS A 94 -19.69 -39.87 3.03
N ALA A 95 -20.79 -40.60 3.17
CA ALA A 95 -21.11 -41.32 4.40
C ALA A 95 -20.00 -42.31 4.78
N MET A 96 -19.47 -43.08 3.82
CA MET A 96 -18.33 -43.98 4.04
C MET A 96 -17.09 -43.23 4.55
N LEU A 97 -16.78 -42.05 4.01
CA LEU A 97 -15.66 -41.24 4.49
C LEU A 97 -15.90 -40.76 5.93
N GLU A 98 -17.11 -40.34 6.27
CA GLU A 98 -17.47 -39.91 7.63
C GLU A 98 -17.39 -41.04 8.67
N LEU A 99 -17.50 -42.30 8.24
CA LEU A 99 -17.35 -43.48 9.09
C LEU A 99 -15.90 -43.81 9.48
N GLY A 100 -14.91 -43.08 8.97
CA GLY A 100 -13.50 -43.24 9.38
C GLY A 100 -12.45 -42.94 8.30
N GLY A 101 -12.88 -42.70 7.06
CA GLY A 101 -12.00 -42.42 5.91
C GLY A 101 -11.70 -40.93 5.65
N LEU A 102 -12.25 -40.01 6.45
CA LEU A 102 -12.07 -38.56 6.25
C LEU A 102 -10.60 -38.20 6.05
N GLY A 103 -10.33 -37.49 4.95
CA GLY A 103 -9.01 -37.01 4.63
C GLY A 103 -8.08 -38.02 3.95
N HIS A 104 -8.39 -39.32 3.97
CA HIS A 104 -7.46 -40.35 3.48
C HIS A 104 -7.36 -40.38 1.95
N SER A 105 -8.24 -41.13 1.28
CA SER A 105 -8.28 -41.28 -0.19
C SER A 105 -9.68 -41.70 -0.63
N ALA A 106 -10.10 -41.30 -1.82
CA ALA A 106 -11.30 -41.82 -2.47
C ALA A 106 -10.98 -42.24 -3.91
N VAL A 107 -11.73 -43.19 -4.45
CA VAL A 107 -11.47 -43.78 -5.77
C VAL A 107 -12.74 -43.73 -6.59
N ILE A 108 -12.60 -43.35 -7.86
CA ILE A 108 -13.67 -43.39 -8.86
C ILE A 108 -13.19 -44.09 -10.12
N HIS A 109 -14.05 -44.93 -10.71
CA HIS A 109 -13.82 -45.55 -12.01
C HIS A 109 -14.89 -45.04 -12.98
N SER A 110 -14.49 -44.20 -13.92
CA SER A 110 -15.37 -43.56 -14.91
C SER A 110 -14.56 -43.04 -16.10
N ASP A 111 -15.08 -43.18 -17.32
CA ASP A 111 -14.54 -42.52 -18.52
C ASP A 111 -15.01 -41.06 -18.64
N ASP A 112 -15.99 -40.65 -17.84
CA ASP A 112 -16.45 -39.26 -17.74
C ASP A 112 -15.52 -38.45 -16.83
N HIS A 113 -14.79 -37.52 -17.44
CA HIS A 113 -13.85 -36.64 -16.74
C HIS A 113 -14.54 -35.64 -15.81
N ASP A 114 -15.64 -35.03 -16.23
CA ASP A 114 -16.35 -34.01 -15.44
C ASP A 114 -16.93 -34.65 -14.17
N LEU A 115 -17.39 -35.89 -14.28
CA LEU A 115 -17.81 -36.69 -13.14
C LEU A 115 -16.66 -36.94 -12.15
N CYS A 116 -15.46 -37.24 -12.63
CA CYS A 116 -14.29 -37.44 -11.77
C CYS A 116 -13.89 -36.14 -11.04
N VAL A 117 -13.95 -35.00 -11.73
CA VAL A 117 -13.68 -33.67 -11.14
C VAL A 117 -14.71 -33.35 -10.05
N LYS A 118 -15.99 -33.51 -10.35
CA LYS A 118 -17.09 -33.28 -9.41
C LYS A 118 -16.99 -34.18 -8.17
N TYR A 119 -16.63 -35.45 -8.35
CA TYR A 119 -16.34 -36.35 -7.24
C TYR A 119 -15.19 -35.83 -6.37
N GLY A 120 -14.14 -35.28 -6.99
CA GLY A 120 -13.02 -34.59 -6.33
C GLY A 120 -13.43 -33.38 -5.49
N GLU A 121 -14.34 -32.56 -5.98
CA GLU A 121 -14.85 -31.39 -5.26
C GLU A 121 -15.72 -31.79 -4.06
N GLU A 122 -16.45 -32.89 -4.18
CA GLU A 122 -17.42 -33.33 -3.18
C GLU A 122 -16.83 -34.20 -2.06
N MET A 123 -15.78 -34.99 -2.34
CA MET A 123 -15.17 -35.89 -1.36
C MET A 123 -14.13 -35.17 -0.48
N LYS A 124 -14.31 -35.24 0.85
CA LYS A 124 -13.37 -34.69 1.83
C LYS A 124 -12.15 -35.59 2.04
N VAL A 125 -11.29 -35.71 1.03
CA VAL A 125 -10.07 -36.52 1.04
C VAL A 125 -8.84 -35.74 0.58
N GLY A 126 -7.64 -36.18 0.97
CA GLY A 126 -6.39 -35.60 0.50
C GLY A 126 -6.06 -35.95 -0.95
N ARG A 127 -6.64 -37.04 -1.48
CA ARG A 127 -6.42 -37.52 -2.85
C ARG A 127 -7.63 -38.26 -3.40
N VAL A 128 -8.00 -37.93 -4.63
CA VAL A 128 -8.94 -38.70 -5.44
C VAL A 128 -8.18 -39.43 -6.53
N ILE A 129 -8.48 -40.72 -6.69
CA ILE A 129 -7.80 -41.62 -7.60
C ILE A 129 -8.80 -42.02 -8.67
N ALA A 130 -8.60 -41.54 -9.89
CA ALA A 130 -9.43 -41.90 -11.02
C ALA A 130 -8.82 -43.11 -11.76
N ASN A 131 -9.65 -44.10 -12.07
CA ASN A 131 -9.33 -45.23 -12.94
C ASN A 131 -8.08 -46.03 -12.56
N SER A 132 -7.74 -46.09 -11.28
CA SER A 132 -6.59 -46.84 -10.76
C SER A 132 -6.94 -47.60 -9.48
N PRO A 133 -6.29 -48.74 -9.19
CA PRO A 133 -6.49 -49.44 -7.92
C PRO A 133 -6.20 -48.54 -6.71
N SER A 134 -7.05 -48.59 -5.69
CA SER A 134 -6.98 -47.72 -4.50
C SER A 134 -5.58 -47.67 -3.86
N SER A 135 -5.03 -48.84 -3.51
CA SER A 135 -3.77 -48.91 -2.74
C SER A 135 -2.56 -48.44 -3.55
N GLN A 136 -2.44 -48.84 -4.81
CA GLN A 136 -1.31 -48.49 -5.69
C GLN A 136 -1.46 -47.07 -6.27
N GLY A 137 -2.69 -46.59 -6.47
CA GLY A 137 -2.95 -45.20 -6.83
C GLY A 137 -2.65 -44.25 -5.69
N ALA A 138 -2.98 -44.62 -4.44
CA ALA A 138 -2.75 -43.76 -3.28
C ALA A 138 -1.26 -43.61 -2.92
N ILE A 139 -0.46 -44.68 -3.01
CA ILE A 139 0.97 -44.66 -2.64
C ILE A 139 1.82 -43.76 -3.56
N GLY A 140 1.36 -43.55 -4.81
CA GLY A 140 1.98 -42.65 -5.79
C GLY A 140 2.97 -43.35 -6.75
N ASP A 141 3.29 -42.66 -7.85
CA ASP A 141 4.33 -42.97 -8.86
C ASP A 141 4.15 -44.25 -9.71
N ILE A 142 3.21 -45.14 -9.35
CA ILE A 142 2.93 -46.35 -10.15
C ILE A 142 1.92 -46.06 -11.27
N TYR A 143 0.81 -45.40 -10.93
CA TYR A 143 -0.30 -45.09 -11.86
C TYR A 143 -0.52 -43.59 -12.04
N ASN A 144 0.26 -42.74 -11.34
CA ASN A 144 0.11 -41.30 -11.34
C ASN A 144 1.44 -40.62 -10.98
N THR A 145 1.46 -39.29 -10.96
CA THR A 145 2.64 -38.48 -10.65
C THR A 145 2.73 -38.04 -9.18
N ASN A 146 1.98 -38.68 -8.27
CA ASN A 146 2.08 -38.36 -6.85
C ASN A 146 3.42 -38.86 -6.29
N THR A 147 4.02 -38.09 -5.40
CA THR A 147 5.25 -38.49 -4.71
C THR A 147 5.07 -39.85 -4.02
N PRO A 148 5.97 -40.82 -4.21
CA PRO A 148 5.95 -42.07 -3.45
C PRO A 148 5.90 -41.81 -1.95
N SER A 149 4.88 -42.36 -1.27
CA SER A 149 4.66 -42.11 0.15
C SER A 149 5.41 -43.10 1.04
N LEU A 150 6.04 -42.60 2.11
CA LEU A 150 6.35 -43.41 3.30
C LEU A 150 5.09 -43.68 4.11
N THR A 151 4.23 -42.67 4.21
CA THR A 151 2.89 -42.74 4.80
C THR A 151 1.99 -41.68 4.17
N LEU A 152 0.68 -41.87 4.30
CA LEU A 152 -0.32 -41.01 3.69
C LEU A 152 -0.77 -39.94 4.68
N GLY A 153 -0.62 -38.66 4.32
CA GLY A 153 -1.18 -37.56 5.08
C GLY A 153 -2.69 -37.45 4.83
N CYS A 154 -3.49 -37.37 5.91
CA CYS A 154 -4.95 -37.26 5.83
C CYS A 154 -5.46 -35.81 5.94
N GLY A 155 -4.58 -34.82 6.03
CA GLY A 155 -4.96 -33.42 6.22
C GLY A 155 -5.78 -33.17 7.48
N SER A 156 -6.30 -31.94 7.58
CA SER A 156 -7.08 -31.51 8.76
C SER A 156 -8.36 -32.32 8.95
N PHE A 157 -8.94 -32.84 7.86
CA PHE A 157 -10.08 -33.77 7.90
C PHE A 157 -9.78 -35.03 8.70
N GLY A 158 -8.59 -35.61 8.52
CA GLY A 158 -8.10 -36.75 9.29
C GLY A 158 -7.28 -36.37 10.53
N ARG A 159 -7.36 -35.11 11.00
CA ARG A 159 -6.63 -34.57 12.17
C ARG A 159 -5.10 -34.52 12.04
N ASN A 160 -4.58 -34.43 10.81
CA ASN A 160 -3.15 -34.27 10.50
C ASN A 160 -2.87 -32.91 9.83
N SER A 161 -1.64 -32.41 9.86
CA SER A 161 -1.28 -31.10 9.26
C SER A 161 -0.91 -31.15 7.77
N THR A 162 -0.90 -32.34 7.15
CA THR A 162 -0.50 -32.54 5.76
C THR A 162 -1.49 -33.45 5.03
N THR A 163 -1.92 -33.05 3.83
CA THR A 163 -2.68 -33.87 2.87
C THR A 163 -1.78 -34.61 1.87
N SER A 164 -0.49 -34.28 1.85
CA SER A 164 0.47 -34.86 0.90
C SER A 164 0.86 -36.29 1.27
N ASN A 165 1.34 -37.03 0.27
CA ASN A 165 2.15 -38.24 0.50
C ASN A 165 3.40 -37.83 1.28
N VAL A 166 3.49 -38.28 2.54
CA VAL A 166 4.61 -37.95 3.42
C VAL A 166 5.85 -38.66 2.89
N SER A 167 6.91 -37.89 2.65
CA SER A 167 8.18 -38.40 2.16
C SER A 167 9.34 -37.80 2.94
N SER A 168 10.58 -38.08 2.52
CA SER A 168 11.79 -37.55 3.16
C SER A 168 11.80 -36.02 3.25
N VAL A 169 11.14 -35.30 2.33
CA VAL A 169 11.07 -33.82 2.36
C VAL A 169 10.37 -33.27 3.61
N ASN A 170 9.44 -34.05 4.20
CA ASN A 170 8.73 -33.68 5.42
C ASN A 170 9.56 -33.87 6.68
N LEU A 171 10.66 -34.64 6.60
CA LEU A 171 11.59 -34.89 7.71
C LEU A 171 12.76 -33.90 7.72
N ILE A 172 12.87 -33.04 6.70
CA ILE A 172 13.98 -32.08 6.57
C ILE A 172 13.65 -30.77 7.30
N ASN A 173 14.50 -30.42 8.26
CA ASN A 173 14.52 -29.09 8.85
C ASN A 173 15.22 -28.09 7.92
N LYS A 174 14.44 -27.28 7.19
CA LYS A 174 14.97 -26.22 6.33
C LYS A 174 15.22 -24.93 7.14
N LYS A 175 16.49 -24.62 7.42
CA LYS A 175 16.88 -23.34 8.01
C LYS A 175 17.10 -22.30 6.90
N ARG A 176 16.57 -21.09 7.08
CA ARG A 176 16.78 -19.94 6.17
C ARG A 176 17.60 -18.87 6.88
N ILE A 177 18.68 -18.40 6.25
CA ILE A 177 19.46 -17.25 6.74
C ILE A 177 18.90 -16.01 6.04
N ALA A 178 18.24 -15.13 6.81
CA ALA A 178 17.73 -13.85 6.32
C ALA A 178 18.81 -12.77 6.48
N GLN A 179 19.48 -12.41 5.38
CA GLN A 179 20.47 -11.33 5.36
C GLN A 179 19.80 -9.96 5.20
N ARG A 180 20.39 -8.93 5.81
CA ARG A 180 19.98 -7.53 5.59
C ARG A 180 20.14 -7.18 4.12
N ARG A 181 19.09 -6.61 3.52
CA ARG A 181 19.12 -6.02 2.18
C ARG A 181 18.66 -4.58 2.25
N VAL A 182 19.40 -3.68 1.63
CA VAL A 182 18.90 -2.32 1.39
C VAL A 182 17.79 -2.42 0.36
N ASN A 183 16.66 -1.80 0.66
CA ASN A 183 15.50 -1.85 -0.21
C ASN A 183 15.77 -1.02 -1.47
N MET A 184 15.23 -1.44 -2.62
CA MET A 184 15.32 -0.64 -3.85
C MET A 184 14.69 0.74 -3.59
N GLN A 185 15.42 1.80 -3.93
CA GLN A 185 14.93 3.18 -3.95
C GLN A 185 14.68 3.62 -5.39
N TRP A 186 14.15 4.82 -5.58
CA TRP A 186 13.79 5.36 -6.89
C TRP A 186 14.04 6.86 -6.91
N PHE A 187 14.06 7.40 -8.12
CA PHE A 187 13.98 8.82 -8.37
C PHE A 187 12.97 9.03 -9.50
N LYS A 188 11.79 9.56 -9.15
CA LYS A 188 10.65 9.75 -10.04
C LYS A 188 10.23 11.21 -9.96
N ILE A 189 10.08 11.83 -11.13
CA ILE A 189 9.69 13.23 -11.35
C ILE A 189 8.85 13.28 -12.64
N PRO A 190 8.12 14.37 -12.92
CA PRO A 190 7.52 14.57 -14.23
C PRO A 190 8.56 14.38 -15.35
N PRO A 191 8.22 13.67 -16.43
CA PRO A 191 9.16 13.43 -17.53
C PRO A 191 9.54 14.72 -18.27
N LYS A 192 8.72 15.79 -18.14
CA LYS A 192 8.97 17.10 -18.75
C LYS A 192 8.78 18.20 -17.72
N ILE A 193 9.84 18.97 -17.48
CA ILE A 193 9.80 20.17 -16.64
C ILE A 193 10.32 21.33 -17.51
N TYR A 194 9.42 22.25 -17.85
CA TYR A 194 9.77 23.48 -18.55
C TYR A 194 9.88 24.60 -17.50
N PHE A 195 10.88 25.45 -17.63
CA PHE A 195 11.12 26.57 -16.72
C PHE A 195 11.62 27.77 -17.53
N GLU A 196 11.93 28.86 -16.85
CA GLU A 196 12.16 30.20 -17.41
C GLU A 196 10.87 30.95 -17.75
N ARG A 197 11.03 32.28 -17.84
CA ARG A 197 9.93 33.19 -18.19
C ARG A 197 9.36 32.84 -19.56
N ASP A 198 8.03 32.88 -19.64
CA ASP A 198 7.23 32.55 -20.84
C ASP A 198 7.26 31.07 -21.24
N SER A 199 7.76 30.17 -20.38
CA SER A 199 7.71 28.72 -20.60
C SER A 199 6.29 28.17 -20.77
N VAL A 200 5.24 28.87 -20.31
CA VAL A 200 3.83 28.54 -20.60
C VAL A 200 3.50 28.50 -22.09
N GLN A 201 4.34 29.12 -22.95
CA GLN A 201 4.22 29.00 -24.40
C GLN A 201 4.28 27.56 -24.92
N TYR A 202 4.85 26.62 -24.15
CA TYR A 202 4.86 25.20 -24.51
C TYR A 202 3.45 24.65 -24.77
N LEU A 203 2.41 25.20 -24.15
CA LEU A 203 1.01 24.81 -24.41
C LEU A 203 0.59 25.00 -25.88
N GLN A 204 1.25 25.91 -26.62
CA GLN A 204 1.05 26.07 -28.06
C GLN A 204 1.59 24.88 -28.86
N ALA A 205 2.67 24.24 -28.40
CA ALA A 205 3.37 23.16 -29.10
C ALA A 205 3.12 21.76 -28.51
N MET A 206 2.48 21.67 -27.33
CA MET A 206 2.21 20.40 -26.67
C MET A 206 1.40 19.45 -27.58
N PRO A 207 1.87 18.22 -27.86
CA PRO A 207 1.18 17.31 -28.77
C PRO A 207 -0.07 16.69 -28.12
N ASN A 208 -0.99 16.23 -28.97
CA ASN A 208 -2.15 15.42 -28.58
C ASN A 208 -3.07 16.07 -27.53
N ILE A 209 -3.34 17.37 -27.69
CA ILE A 209 -4.32 18.09 -26.89
C ILE A 209 -5.27 18.89 -27.79
N SER A 210 -6.56 18.78 -27.50
CA SER A 210 -7.67 19.40 -28.24
C SER A 210 -8.82 19.85 -27.33
N ARG A 211 -8.88 19.37 -26.09
CA ARG A 211 -9.91 19.68 -25.08
C ARG A 211 -9.26 19.88 -23.71
N ALA A 212 -8.92 21.13 -23.40
CA ALA A 212 -8.26 21.50 -22.15
C ALA A 212 -9.27 21.83 -21.04
N PHE A 213 -9.13 21.17 -19.89
CA PHE A 213 -9.85 21.49 -18.67
C PHE A 213 -8.93 22.21 -17.69
N ILE A 214 -9.15 23.50 -17.49
CA ILE A 214 -8.30 24.37 -16.66
C ILE A 214 -8.84 24.40 -15.24
N VAL A 215 -8.09 23.86 -14.29
CA VAL A 215 -8.43 23.88 -12.85
C VAL A 215 -7.67 25.02 -12.19
N SER A 216 -8.39 25.93 -11.54
CA SER A 216 -7.79 27.12 -10.93
C SER A 216 -8.64 27.64 -9.75
N ASP A 217 -8.26 28.79 -9.22
CA ASP A 217 -9.01 29.50 -8.18
C ASP A 217 -9.52 30.87 -8.70
N PRO A 218 -10.47 31.53 -8.00
CA PRO A 218 -11.03 32.79 -8.45
C PRO A 218 -10.00 33.93 -8.53
N MET A 219 -8.91 33.85 -7.75
CA MET A 219 -7.89 34.88 -7.75
C MET A 219 -7.06 34.81 -9.04
N MET A 220 -6.67 33.61 -9.49
CA MET A 220 -5.93 33.44 -10.74
C MET A 220 -6.71 33.94 -11.97
N VAL A 221 -8.04 33.77 -11.97
CA VAL A 221 -8.93 34.35 -12.98
C VAL A 221 -8.88 35.87 -12.92
N LYS A 222 -9.05 36.46 -11.73
CA LYS A 222 -9.04 37.92 -11.54
C LYS A 222 -7.69 38.58 -11.86
N LEU A 223 -6.57 37.87 -11.71
CA LEU A 223 -5.24 38.33 -12.13
C LEU A 223 -5.00 38.21 -13.65
N GLY A 224 -5.92 37.60 -14.41
CA GLY A 224 -5.78 37.36 -15.85
C GLY A 224 -4.77 36.25 -16.18
N TYR A 225 -4.42 35.39 -15.22
CA TYR A 225 -3.45 34.31 -15.46
C TYR A 225 -4.06 33.16 -16.26
N VAL A 226 -5.35 32.88 -16.04
CA VAL A 226 -6.10 31.93 -16.88
C VAL A 226 -6.13 32.41 -18.34
N ASP A 227 -6.26 33.72 -18.57
CA ASP A 227 -6.26 34.29 -19.92
C ASP A 227 -4.91 34.10 -20.64
N LYS A 228 -3.79 34.13 -19.90
CA LYS A 228 -2.46 33.82 -20.47
C LYS A 228 -2.36 32.37 -20.93
N VAL A 229 -2.90 31.43 -20.17
CA VAL A 229 -2.98 30.01 -20.57
C VAL A 229 -3.85 29.87 -21.82
N LEU A 230 -5.04 30.47 -21.82
CA LEU A 230 -5.96 30.46 -22.96
C LEU A 230 -5.34 31.09 -24.21
N TYR A 231 -4.54 32.15 -24.06
CA TYR A 231 -3.86 32.81 -25.16
C TYR A 231 -2.98 31.84 -25.96
N TYR A 232 -2.15 31.04 -25.28
CA TYR A 232 -1.28 30.06 -25.96
C TYR A 232 -2.06 28.87 -26.51
N LEU A 233 -3.13 28.43 -25.84
CA LEU A 233 -4.02 27.38 -26.37
C LEU A 233 -4.75 27.82 -27.64
N ARG A 234 -5.13 29.11 -27.75
CA ARG A 234 -5.77 29.68 -28.95
C ARG A 234 -4.82 29.88 -30.13
N LYS A 235 -3.51 29.93 -29.88
CA LYS A 235 -2.47 30.04 -30.92
C LYS A 235 -2.10 28.71 -31.57
N ARG A 236 -2.67 27.60 -31.10
CA ARG A 236 -2.44 26.27 -31.68
C ARG A 236 -2.98 26.22 -33.10
N GLU A 237 -2.32 25.44 -33.96
CA GLU A 237 -2.79 25.21 -35.34
C GLU A 237 -4.15 24.52 -35.35
N SER A 238 -4.35 23.55 -34.45
CA SER A 238 -5.63 22.90 -34.22
C SER A 238 -6.38 23.58 -33.08
N TYR A 239 -7.68 23.86 -33.29
CA TYR A 239 -8.53 24.48 -32.29
C TYR A 239 -8.59 23.64 -31.01
N CYS A 240 -8.37 24.28 -29.87
CA CYS A 240 -8.44 23.64 -28.56
C CYS A 240 -9.64 24.19 -27.78
N HIS A 241 -10.65 23.34 -27.57
CA HIS A 241 -11.78 23.68 -26.70
C HIS A 241 -11.27 23.81 -25.26
N CYS A 242 -11.69 24.84 -24.55
CA CYS A 242 -11.25 25.09 -23.18
C CYS A 242 -12.46 25.23 -22.27
N GLU A 243 -12.44 24.54 -21.13
CA GLU A 243 -13.40 24.71 -20.03
C GLU A 243 -12.63 25.09 -18.76
N ILE A 244 -13.17 26.01 -17.97
CA ILE A 244 -12.50 26.55 -16.79
C ILE A 244 -13.31 26.15 -15.55
N PHE A 245 -12.63 25.49 -14.60
CA PHE A 245 -13.14 25.20 -13.28
C PHE A 245 -12.36 26.02 -12.26
N SER A 246 -12.93 27.13 -11.82
CA SER A 246 -12.27 28.09 -10.92
C SER A 246 -12.80 28.06 -9.48
N GLU A 247 -13.61 27.06 -9.13
CA GLU A 247 -14.29 26.96 -7.82
C GLU A 247 -13.43 26.22 -6.77
N VAL A 248 -12.10 26.25 -6.91
CA VAL A 248 -11.21 25.60 -5.94
C VAL A 248 -10.94 26.54 -4.76
N GLU A 249 -11.35 26.09 -3.57
CA GLU A 249 -11.06 26.76 -2.31
C GLU A 249 -9.68 26.34 -1.73
N PRO A 250 -9.09 27.14 -0.82
CA PRO A 250 -7.96 26.68 -0.01
C PRO A 250 -8.32 25.39 0.74
N ASP A 251 -7.38 24.44 0.80
CA ASP A 251 -7.59 23.11 1.38
C ASP A 251 -8.76 22.34 0.75
N PRO A 252 -8.65 21.97 -0.54
CA PRO A 252 -9.79 21.57 -1.38
C PRO A 252 -10.52 20.35 -0.81
N SER A 253 -11.85 20.40 -0.87
CA SER A 253 -12.69 19.32 -0.37
C SER A 253 -12.92 18.18 -1.35
N VAL A 254 -13.31 17.02 -0.81
CA VAL A 254 -13.80 15.88 -1.62
C VAL A 254 -14.98 16.31 -2.52
N GLU A 255 -15.88 17.16 -2.00
CA GLU A 255 -16.99 17.72 -2.77
C GLU A 255 -16.53 18.53 -3.98
N THR A 256 -15.57 19.44 -3.80
CA THR A 256 -15.00 20.25 -4.89
C THR A 256 -14.41 19.36 -5.99
N ILE A 257 -13.70 18.30 -5.60
CA ILE A 257 -13.15 17.33 -6.55
C ILE A 257 -14.27 16.63 -7.32
N GLN A 258 -15.30 16.14 -6.64
CA GLN A 258 -16.44 15.48 -7.29
C GLN A 258 -17.21 16.43 -8.21
N ASN A 259 -17.30 17.72 -7.88
CA ASN A 259 -17.89 18.73 -8.76
C ASN A 259 -17.06 18.90 -10.03
N GLY A 260 -15.74 19.01 -9.90
CA GLY A 260 -14.82 19.05 -11.03
C GLY A 260 -14.90 17.80 -11.90
N VAL A 261 -14.97 16.61 -11.31
CA VAL A 261 -15.14 15.33 -12.02
C VAL A 261 -16.45 15.30 -12.82
N ARG A 262 -17.56 15.86 -12.29
CA ARG A 262 -18.81 15.96 -13.05
C ARG A 262 -18.68 16.87 -14.27
N ALA A 263 -18.00 18.00 -14.12
CA ALA A 263 -17.69 18.89 -15.24
C ALA A 263 -16.77 18.22 -16.27
N MET A 264 -15.71 17.52 -15.82
CA MET A 264 -14.83 16.73 -16.70
C MET A 264 -15.58 15.62 -17.43
N ASN A 265 -16.54 14.94 -16.80
CA ASN A 265 -17.35 13.93 -17.46
C ASN A 265 -18.28 14.50 -18.54
N ALA A 266 -18.78 15.73 -18.37
CA ALA A 266 -19.54 16.42 -19.40
C ALA A 266 -18.65 16.91 -20.55
N PHE A 267 -17.45 17.41 -20.21
CA PHE A 267 -16.53 18.02 -21.16
C PHE A 267 -15.65 17.00 -21.92
N GLN A 268 -15.32 15.86 -21.31
CA GLN A 268 -14.39 14.85 -21.80
C GLN A 268 -13.03 15.44 -22.24
N PRO A 269 -12.21 15.98 -21.30
CA PRO A 269 -10.91 16.53 -21.63
C PRO A 269 -9.87 15.47 -22.01
N ASP A 270 -8.92 15.88 -22.86
CA ASP A 270 -7.68 15.14 -23.17
C ASP A 270 -6.44 15.74 -22.47
N VAL A 271 -6.59 16.92 -21.86
CA VAL A 271 -5.60 17.51 -20.97
C VAL A 271 -6.26 18.27 -19.82
N ILE A 272 -5.74 18.08 -18.61
CA ILE A 272 -6.04 18.86 -17.42
C ILE A 272 -4.87 19.83 -17.20
N ILE A 273 -5.17 21.11 -17.04
CA ILE A 273 -4.17 22.15 -16.75
C ILE A 273 -4.49 22.73 -15.38
N ALA A 274 -3.68 22.39 -14.38
CA ALA A 274 -3.77 23.00 -13.06
C ALA A 274 -2.95 24.28 -13.02
N LEU A 275 -3.62 25.42 -12.81
CA LEU A 275 -3.00 26.73 -12.66
C LEU A 275 -3.33 27.29 -11.27
N GLY A 276 -2.35 27.33 -10.38
CA GLY A 276 -2.54 27.89 -9.06
C GLY A 276 -1.46 27.47 -8.06
N GLY A 277 -1.73 27.70 -6.77
CA GLY A 277 -0.92 27.12 -5.69
C GLY A 277 -1.22 25.63 -5.46
N GLY A 278 -0.74 25.10 -4.33
CA GLY A 278 -0.95 23.70 -3.95
C GLY A 278 -2.42 23.26 -3.96
N SER A 279 -3.35 24.09 -3.52
CA SER A 279 -4.78 23.74 -3.51
C SER A 279 -5.34 23.45 -4.90
N ALA A 280 -5.01 24.27 -5.91
CA ALA A 280 -5.47 24.05 -7.28
C ALA A 280 -4.85 22.79 -7.91
N ILE A 281 -3.55 22.59 -7.71
CA ILE A 281 -2.82 21.43 -8.24
C ILE A 281 -3.29 20.14 -7.56
N ASP A 282 -3.46 20.14 -6.25
CA ASP A 282 -3.91 18.98 -5.48
C ASP A 282 -5.35 18.60 -5.84
N ALA A 283 -6.24 19.59 -5.96
CA ALA A 283 -7.61 19.38 -6.43
C ALA A 283 -7.64 18.78 -7.83
N ALA A 284 -6.83 19.31 -8.75
CA ALA A 284 -6.75 18.81 -10.12
C ALA A 284 -6.21 17.37 -10.20
N LYS A 285 -5.21 17.00 -9.39
CA LYS A 285 -4.75 15.61 -9.25
C LYS A 285 -5.86 14.67 -8.75
N GLY A 286 -6.62 15.14 -7.76
CA GLY A 286 -7.80 14.41 -7.26
C GLY A 286 -8.85 14.23 -8.35
N MET A 287 -9.17 15.29 -9.09
CA MET A 287 -10.12 15.23 -10.22
C MET A 287 -9.63 14.29 -11.31
N TRP A 288 -8.34 14.33 -11.64
CA TRP A 288 -7.70 13.44 -12.62
C TRP A 288 -7.87 11.97 -12.24
N LEU A 289 -7.56 11.62 -10.99
CA LEU A 289 -7.70 10.26 -10.46
C LEU A 289 -9.12 9.70 -10.63
N PHE A 290 -10.12 10.46 -10.19
CA PHE A 290 -11.52 10.03 -10.24
C PHE A 290 -12.16 10.12 -11.63
N TYR A 291 -11.64 10.98 -12.52
CA TYR A 291 -12.06 11.02 -13.93
C TYR A 291 -11.54 9.81 -14.72
N GLU A 292 -10.29 9.41 -14.50
CA GLU A 292 -9.71 8.22 -15.11
C GLU A 292 -10.36 6.94 -14.58
N ASN A 293 -10.50 6.81 -13.26
CA ASN A 293 -10.94 5.59 -12.57
C ASN A 293 -12.09 5.88 -11.57
N PRO A 294 -13.33 6.06 -12.04
CA PRO A 294 -14.47 6.49 -11.22
C PRO A 294 -14.89 5.50 -10.13
N GLU A 295 -14.57 4.21 -10.30
CA GLU A 295 -14.81 3.15 -9.31
C GLU A 295 -13.83 3.18 -8.11
N THR A 296 -12.82 4.03 -8.14
CA THR A 296 -11.83 4.12 -7.06
C THR A 296 -12.47 4.65 -5.78
N SER A 297 -12.25 3.97 -4.65
CA SER A 297 -12.77 4.39 -3.35
C SER A 297 -11.84 5.38 -2.66
N PHE A 298 -12.35 6.56 -2.32
CA PHE A 298 -11.62 7.53 -1.48
C PHE A 298 -11.24 6.95 -0.11
N ASP A 299 -12.10 6.09 0.47
CA ASP A 299 -11.80 5.42 1.73
C ASP A 299 -10.60 4.49 1.66
N GLY A 300 -10.41 3.83 0.51
CA GLY A 300 -9.24 3.00 0.24
C GLY A 300 -7.96 3.84 0.07
N LEU A 301 -8.07 4.97 -0.63
CA LEU A 301 -6.94 5.85 -0.94
C LEU A 301 -6.37 6.56 0.31
N ARG A 302 -7.22 6.86 1.31
CA ARG A 302 -6.80 7.54 2.56
C ARG A 302 -6.10 6.62 3.56
N LEU A 303 -5.97 5.32 3.29
CA LEU A 303 -5.30 4.38 4.19
C LEU A 303 -3.80 4.71 4.32
N LYS A 304 -3.33 4.79 5.56
CA LYS A 304 -1.90 5.02 5.88
C LYS A 304 -1.06 3.81 5.49
N PHE A 305 0.21 4.03 5.15
CA PHE A 305 1.12 2.97 4.70
C PHE A 305 2.51 3.13 5.30
N MET A 306 3.23 2.01 5.46
CA MET A 306 4.62 2.02 5.93
C MET A 306 5.64 2.10 4.77
N ASP A 307 5.32 1.51 3.62
CA ASP A 307 6.11 1.57 2.39
C ASP A 307 5.15 1.91 1.25
N ILE A 308 5.45 2.97 0.49
CA ILE A 308 4.62 3.45 -0.64
C ILE A 308 4.32 2.37 -1.67
N ARG A 309 5.13 1.30 -1.76
CA ARG A 309 4.94 0.18 -2.70
C ARG A 309 4.18 -1.01 -2.10
N LYS A 310 4.06 -1.09 -0.77
CA LYS A 310 3.39 -2.21 -0.08
C LYS A 310 2.09 -1.72 0.52
N ARG A 311 1.12 -1.47 -0.37
CA ARG A 311 -0.18 -0.95 0.01
C ARG A 311 -1.22 -2.06 0.07
N ALA A 312 -2.15 -1.94 0.99
CA ALA A 312 -3.38 -2.74 0.98
C ALA A 312 -4.29 -2.33 -0.19
N PHE A 313 -4.32 -1.03 -0.51
CA PHE A 313 -5.06 -0.46 -1.63
C PHE A 313 -4.10 0.13 -2.66
N HIS A 314 -4.18 -0.34 -3.91
CA HIS A 314 -3.30 0.10 -4.99
C HIS A 314 -3.95 1.25 -5.76
N PHE A 315 -3.16 2.27 -6.12
CA PHE A 315 -3.62 3.30 -7.03
C PHE A 315 -3.73 2.72 -8.44
N PRO A 316 -4.81 3.02 -9.18
CA PRO A 316 -4.93 2.61 -10.56
C PRO A 316 -3.96 3.42 -11.43
N ASN A 317 -3.58 2.86 -12.57
CA ASN A 317 -2.74 3.57 -13.53
C ASN A 317 -3.51 4.77 -14.11
N LEU A 318 -2.84 5.92 -14.17
CA LEU A 318 -3.38 7.16 -14.75
C LEU A 318 -2.79 7.46 -16.13
N GLY A 319 -3.24 8.55 -16.76
CA GLY A 319 -2.71 9.03 -18.05
C GLY A 319 -3.23 8.28 -19.28
N LYS A 320 -4.40 7.62 -19.20
CA LYS A 320 -4.98 6.88 -20.33
C LYS A 320 -5.95 7.73 -21.15
N LYS A 321 -6.81 8.50 -20.48
CA LYS A 321 -7.80 9.40 -21.09
C LYS A 321 -7.25 10.82 -21.23
N THR A 322 -6.50 11.30 -20.24
CA THR A 322 -6.05 12.69 -20.17
C THR A 322 -4.63 12.82 -19.64
N GLN A 323 -3.91 13.80 -20.16
CA GLN A 323 -2.64 14.26 -19.62
C GLN A 323 -2.85 15.27 -18.48
N MET A 324 -1.90 15.38 -17.56
CA MET A 324 -1.90 16.31 -16.44
C MET A 324 -0.74 17.31 -16.55
N VAL A 325 -1.06 18.60 -16.68
CA VAL A 325 -0.10 19.71 -16.72
C VAL A 325 -0.25 20.55 -15.45
N ALA A 326 0.85 20.78 -14.73
CA ALA A 326 0.87 21.61 -13.54
C ALA A 326 1.66 22.91 -13.76
N ILE A 327 1.04 24.05 -13.44
CA ILE A 327 1.59 25.40 -13.57
C ILE A 327 1.47 26.10 -12.21
N PRO A 328 2.51 26.03 -11.37
CA PRO A 328 2.46 26.64 -10.04
C PRO A 328 2.45 28.17 -10.12
N THR A 329 1.63 28.80 -9.29
CA THR A 329 1.59 30.26 -9.10
C THR A 329 2.03 30.69 -7.69
N THR A 330 2.56 29.74 -6.93
CA THR A 330 3.23 29.96 -5.64
C THR A 330 4.61 29.30 -5.65
N SER A 331 5.56 29.87 -4.92
CA SER A 331 6.91 29.31 -4.75
C SER A 331 7.04 28.69 -3.36
N GLY A 332 6.46 27.50 -3.16
CA GLY A 332 6.48 26.80 -1.87
C GLY A 332 6.16 25.32 -1.95
N THR A 333 5.03 24.97 -2.57
CA THR A 333 4.41 23.65 -2.38
C THR A 333 5.14 22.53 -3.12
N GLY A 334 5.76 22.80 -4.26
CA GLY A 334 6.39 21.78 -5.11
C GLY A 334 5.42 20.73 -5.65
N SER A 335 4.09 20.95 -5.54
CA SER A 335 3.08 19.96 -5.93
C SER A 335 3.17 19.61 -7.42
N GLU A 336 3.63 20.53 -8.26
CA GLU A 336 3.81 20.34 -9.69
C GLU A 336 4.79 19.21 -10.07
N VAL A 337 5.70 18.82 -9.17
CA VAL A 337 6.64 17.72 -9.39
C VAL A 337 6.44 16.54 -8.45
N THR A 338 5.53 16.64 -7.48
CA THR A 338 5.36 15.60 -6.48
C THR A 338 4.17 14.69 -6.75
N SER A 339 4.22 13.52 -6.14
CA SER A 339 3.16 12.52 -6.10
C SER A 339 2.10 12.77 -5.01
N PHE A 340 2.14 13.91 -4.32
CA PHE A 340 1.23 14.22 -3.22
C PHE A 340 0.02 15.04 -3.69
N SER A 341 -1.13 14.80 -3.08
CA SER A 341 -2.34 15.62 -3.18
C SER A 341 -3.02 15.62 -1.81
N VAL A 342 -3.19 16.79 -1.20
CA VAL A 342 -3.86 16.94 0.09
C VAL A 342 -5.32 17.29 -0.13
N ILE A 343 -6.21 16.41 0.34
CA ILE A 343 -7.67 16.55 0.17
C ILE A 343 -8.34 16.58 1.54
N THR A 344 -9.25 17.53 1.74
CA THR A 344 -9.98 17.69 3.00
C THR A 344 -11.32 16.96 2.96
N ASP A 345 -11.56 16.08 3.93
CA ASP A 345 -12.87 15.48 4.18
C ASP A 345 -13.66 16.35 5.16
N LYS A 346 -14.43 17.30 4.62
CA LYS A 346 -15.24 18.23 5.40
C LYS A 346 -16.40 17.54 6.15
N LYS A 347 -16.84 16.37 5.68
CA LYS A 347 -17.95 15.61 6.30
C LYS A 347 -17.48 14.79 7.50
N ASN A 348 -16.29 14.19 7.42
CA ASN A 348 -15.75 13.36 8.49
C ASN A 348 -14.74 14.13 9.35
N GLY A 349 -15.19 15.21 10.00
CA GLY A 349 -14.39 15.92 11.00
C GLY A 349 -13.34 16.90 10.45
N ASN A 350 -13.51 17.36 9.20
CA ASN A 350 -12.62 18.34 8.55
C ASN A 350 -11.14 17.88 8.51
N ILE A 351 -10.94 16.58 8.24
CA ILE A 351 -9.63 15.94 8.27
C ILE A 351 -8.94 16.10 6.91
N LYS A 352 -7.70 16.56 6.91
CA LYS A 352 -6.83 16.59 5.73
C LYS A 352 -6.15 15.23 5.52
N TYR A 353 -6.38 14.62 4.37
CA TYR A 353 -5.78 13.36 3.96
C TYR A 353 -4.74 13.59 2.85
N PRO A 354 -3.45 13.33 3.10
CA PRO A 354 -2.45 13.31 2.05
C PRO A 354 -2.59 12.01 1.24
N LEU A 355 -3.08 12.11 0.01
CA LEU A 355 -2.98 11.04 -0.97
C LEU A 355 -1.59 11.13 -1.60
N ALA A 356 -0.81 10.07 -1.46
CA ALA A 356 0.55 10.02 -1.99
C ALA A 356 0.67 8.83 -2.93
N ASP A 357 0.82 9.00 -4.24
CA ASP A 357 1.19 7.90 -5.14
C ASP A 357 1.83 8.44 -6.41
N TYR A 358 2.87 7.77 -6.93
CA TYR A 358 3.61 8.24 -8.10
C TYR A 358 2.75 8.30 -9.36
N GLU A 359 1.62 7.58 -9.39
CA GLU A 359 0.62 7.72 -10.45
C GLU A 359 0.02 9.13 -10.50
N LEU A 360 0.01 9.90 -9.39
CA LEU A 360 -0.49 11.28 -9.33
C LEU A 360 0.55 12.33 -9.74
N THR A 361 1.77 11.93 -10.12
CA THR A 361 2.80 12.87 -10.60
C THR A 361 2.35 13.47 -11.94
N PRO A 362 2.35 14.81 -12.11
CA PRO A 362 1.99 15.42 -13.39
C PRO A 362 2.86 14.94 -14.55
N ASP A 363 2.29 14.87 -15.75
CA ASP A 363 3.04 14.53 -16.98
C ASP A 363 3.98 15.66 -17.40
N VAL A 364 3.56 16.91 -17.14
CA VAL A 364 4.32 18.12 -17.46
C VAL A 364 4.22 19.11 -16.30
N ALA A 365 5.36 19.66 -15.87
CA ALA A 365 5.42 20.82 -15.00
C ALA A 365 5.95 22.04 -15.76
N ILE A 366 5.32 23.22 -15.59
CA ILE A 366 5.73 24.47 -16.23
C ILE A 366 5.98 25.53 -15.15
N ILE A 367 7.25 25.80 -14.87
CA ILE A 367 7.74 26.68 -13.80
C ILE A 367 8.01 28.07 -14.38
N ASP A 368 6.93 28.82 -14.64
CA ASP A 368 7.02 30.14 -15.26
C ASP A 368 6.97 31.27 -14.21
N PRO A 369 8.07 32.01 -13.98
CA PRO A 369 8.15 33.04 -12.95
C PRO A 369 7.17 34.21 -13.15
N GLN A 370 6.57 34.35 -14.34
CA GLN A 370 5.58 35.39 -14.57
C GLN A 370 4.33 35.24 -13.70
N PHE A 371 4.02 34.04 -13.20
CA PHE A 371 2.85 33.78 -12.37
C PHE A 371 3.06 34.05 -10.88
N VAL A 372 4.32 34.27 -10.45
CA VAL A 372 4.65 34.57 -9.05
C VAL A 372 5.01 36.04 -8.80
N SER A 373 5.01 36.86 -9.84
CA SER A 373 5.44 38.27 -9.76
C SER A 373 4.49 39.14 -8.92
N THR A 374 3.21 38.76 -8.80
CA THR A 374 2.20 39.50 -8.02
C THR A 374 2.01 38.95 -6.61
N MET A 375 2.81 37.98 -6.16
CA MET A 375 2.64 37.38 -4.84
C MET A 375 2.87 38.41 -3.73
N PRO A 376 1.96 38.52 -2.73
CA PRO A 376 2.18 39.38 -1.58
C PRO A 376 3.43 38.99 -0.78
N LYS A 377 4.00 39.96 -0.04
CA LYS A 377 5.18 39.73 0.81
C LYS A 377 4.97 38.62 1.85
N SER A 378 3.81 38.58 2.49
CA SER A 378 3.49 37.54 3.48
C SER A 378 3.54 36.13 2.87
N ILE A 379 2.89 35.93 1.72
CA ILE A 379 2.90 34.64 1.02
C ILE A 379 4.31 34.32 0.53
N THR A 380 5.06 35.30 0.01
CA THR A 380 6.45 35.11 -0.43
C THR A 380 7.33 34.59 0.71
N ALA A 381 7.20 35.17 1.91
CA ALA A 381 7.93 34.71 3.09
C ALA A 381 7.49 33.31 3.53
N ASP A 382 6.19 33.11 3.74
CA ASP A 382 5.66 31.83 4.23
C ASP A 382 6.03 30.69 3.26
N THR A 383 5.79 30.85 1.96
CA THR A 383 6.08 29.80 0.97
C THR A 383 7.58 29.59 0.76
N GLY A 384 8.40 30.65 0.81
CA GLY A 384 9.86 30.50 0.71
C GLY A 384 10.47 29.75 1.89
N MET A 385 9.97 29.97 3.10
CA MET A 385 10.37 29.21 4.30
C MET A 385 9.90 27.75 4.25
N ASP A 386 8.79 27.49 3.56
CA ASP A 386 8.32 26.15 3.24
C ASP A 386 9.33 25.41 2.35
N VAL A 387 9.81 26.04 1.27
CA VAL A 387 10.86 25.49 0.39
C VAL A 387 12.13 25.14 1.19
N LEU A 388 12.55 26.02 2.10
CA LEU A 388 13.70 25.76 2.95
C LEU A 388 13.48 24.52 3.83
N THR A 389 12.28 24.40 4.40
CA THR A 389 11.91 23.26 5.22
C THR A 389 11.88 21.96 4.42
N HIS A 390 11.25 21.97 3.24
CA HIS A 390 11.22 20.84 2.31
C HIS A 390 12.63 20.32 2.02
N ALA A 391 13.54 21.22 1.63
CA ALA A 391 14.89 20.85 1.26
C ALA A 391 15.70 20.34 2.46
N ILE A 392 15.60 20.99 3.63
CA ILE A 392 16.32 20.55 4.83
C ILE A 392 15.83 19.18 5.30
N GLU A 393 14.52 18.95 5.38
CA GLU A 393 13.98 17.65 5.80
C GLU A 393 14.29 16.55 4.79
N ALA A 394 14.15 16.82 3.49
CA ALA A 394 14.53 15.87 2.44
C ALA A 394 16.02 15.51 2.52
N TYR A 395 16.88 16.48 2.81
CA TYR A 395 18.31 16.23 2.98
C TYR A 395 18.59 15.35 4.20
N VAL A 396 17.91 15.51 5.34
CA VAL A 396 18.21 14.71 6.55
C VAL A 396 17.36 13.44 6.71
N SER A 397 16.41 13.22 5.81
CA SER A 397 15.52 12.06 5.81
C SER A 397 16.26 10.72 5.78
N VAL A 398 15.68 9.68 6.39
CA VAL A 398 16.19 8.30 6.27
C VAL A 398 16.10 7.74 4.84
N MET A 399 15.29 8.37 3.99
CA MET A 399 15.13 8.01 2.59
C MET A 399 16.02 8.83 1.64
N ALA A 400 16.81 9.78 2.17
CA ALA A 400 17.74 10.59 1.39
C ALA A 400 18.69 9.73 0.54
N THR A 401 19.02 10.23 -0.65
CA THR A 401 19.86 9.57 -1.66
C THR A 401 20.79 10.58 -2.32
N ASP A 402 21.86 10.10 -2.95
CA ASP A 402 22.76 10.98 -3.70
C ASP A 402 22.03 11.80 -4.79
N TYR A 403 20.95 11.24 -5.36
CA TYR A 403 20.10 11.92 -6.34
C TYR A 403 19.30 13.09 -5.74
N THR A 404 18.79 12.94 -4.51
CA THR A 404 17.98 13.96 -3.84
C THR A 404 18.84 15.00 -3.11
N ASP A 405 20.03 14.59 -2.67
CA ASP A 405 20.93 15.40 -1.85
C ASP A 405 21.42 16.65 -2.58
N GLY A 406 21.83 16.51 -3.85
CA GLY A 406 22.27 17.65 -4.67
C GLY A 406 21.15 18.65 -4.92
N LEU A 407 19.93 18.17 -5.16
CA LEU A 407 18.75 19.01 -5.36
C LEU A 407 18.41 19.80 -4.08
N ALA A 408 18.35 19.11 -2.94
CA ALA A 408 18.05 19.72 -1.66
C ALA A 408 19.07 20.81 -1.30
N ILE A 409 20.37 20.53 -1.43
CA ILE A 409 21.42 21.53 -1.16
C ILE A 409 21.31 22.74 -2.09
N LYS A 410 21.04 22.52 -3.38
CA LYS A 410 20.88 23.64 -4.32
C LYS A 410 19.64 24.49 -3.99
N ALA A 411 18.54 23.88 -3.58
CA ALA A 411 17.35 24.63 -3.15
C ALA A 411 17.63 25.47 -1.91
N ILE A 412 18.36 24.92 -0.92
CA ILE A 412 18.75 25.65 0.29
C ILE A 412 19.60 26.87 -0.06
N GLU A 413 20.61 26.71 -0.91
CA GLU A 413 21.47 27.79 -1.41
C GLU A 413 20.65 28.92 -2.03
N LEU A 414 19.79 28.59 -3.00
CA LEU A 414 18.97 29.57 -3.70
C LEU A 414 18.02 30.32 -2.75
N ILE A 415 17.47 29.65 -1.74
CA ILE A 415 16.60 30.31 -0.76
C ILE A 415 17.39 31.31 0.09
N PHE A 416 18.56 30.94 0.61
CA PHE A 416 19.37 31.89 1.39
C PHE A 416 19.82 33.11 0.57
N ASP A 417 20.16 32.91 -0.70
CA ASP A 417 20.67 33.99 -1.57
C ASP A 417 19.55 34.91 -2.09
N TYR A 418 18.39 34.35 -2.46
CA TYR A 418 17.38 35.07 -3.24
C TYR A 418 16.05 35.32 -2.52
N LEU A 419 15.69 34.57 -1.48
CA LEU A 419 14.42 34.81 -0.77
C LEU A 419 14.33 36.20 -0.13
N PRO A 420 15.36 36.71 0.58
CA PRO A 420 15.34 38.08 1.10
C PRO A 420 15.17 39.14 0.01
N ARG A 421 15.80 38.94 -1.15
CA ARG A 421 15.68 39.84 -2.31
C ARG A 421 14.24 39.83 -2.87
N SER A 422 13.72 38.64 -3.16
CA SER A 422 12.36 38.41 -3.67
C SER A 422 11.28 39.00 -2.75
N TRP A 423 11.49 38.91 -1.44
CA TRP A 423 10.58 39.47 -0.43
C TRP A 423 10.69 41.00 -0.31
N ARG A 424 11.89 41.58 -0.36
CA ARG A 424 12.10 43.03 -0.24
C ARG A 424 11.53 43.78 -1.44
N ASP A 425 11.84 43.31 -2.65
CA ASP A 425 11.43 43.92 -3.92
C ASP A 425 10.69 42.90 -4.80
N ALA A 426 9.38 43.13 -5.00
CA ALA A 426 8.57 42.29 -5.87
C ALA A 426 8.96 42.42 -7.36
N ASN A 427 9.70 43.47 -7.74
CA ASN A 427 10.18 43.69 -9.10
C ASN A 427 11.54 43.07 -9.37
N ASP A 428 12.21 42.47 -8.37
CA ASP A 428 13.43 41.69 -8.58
C ASP A 428 13.05 40.36 -9.26
N THR A 429 12.95 40.40 -10.59
CA THR A 429 12.50 39.27 -11.40
C THR A 429 13.46 38.08 -11.32
N GLU A 430 14.77 38.35 -11.18
CA GLU A 430 15.77 37.31 -10.99
C GLU A 430 15.51 36.57 -9.67
N ALA A 431 15.34 37.30 -8.57
CA ALA A 431 15.09 36.68 -7.28
C ALA A 431 13.76 35.91 -7.25
N ARG A 432 12.70 36.44 -7.89
CA ARG A 432 11.41 35.75 -8.04
C ARG A 432 11.57 34.42 -8.78
N GLU A 433 12.30 34.42 -9.89
CA GLU A 433 12.60 33.22 -10.67
C GLU A 433 13.42 32.22 -9.87
N LYS A 434 14.52 32.64 -9.22
CA LYS A 434 15.37 31.71 -8.47
C LYS A 434 14.64 31.07 -7.29
N VAL A 435 13.78 31.79 -6.58
CA VAL A 435 12.93 31.20 -5.53
C VAL A 435 11.89 30.25 -6.12
N HIS A 436 11.31 30.58 -7.28
CA HIS A 436 10.35 29.69 -7.96
C HIS A 436 11.00 28.37 -8.42
N ASN A 437 12.20 28.45 -8.99
CA ASN A 437 13.01 27.28 -9.33
C ASN A 437 13.41 26.48 -8.08
N ALA A 438 13.80 27.16 -6.99
CA ALA A 438 14.14 26.50 -5.73
C ALA A 438 12.96 25.67 -5.16
N SER A 439 11.72 26.18 -5.28
CA SER A 439 10.50 25.46 -4.90
C SER A 439 10.37 24.14 -5.67
N CYS A 440 10.49 24.18 -7.00
CA CYS A 440 10.43 22.98 -7.84
C CYS A 440 11.58 22.00 -7.52
N ILE A 441 12.80 22.50 -7.34
CA ILE A 441 13.98 21.67 -7.01
C ILE A 441 13.79 20.96 -5.65
N ALA A 442 13.27 21.67 -4.64
CA ALA A 442 12.94 21.06 -3.35
C ALA A 442 11.84 19.99 -3.52
N GLY A 443 10.82 20.27 -4.33
CA GLY A 443 9.79 19.32 -4.76
C GLY A 443 10.35 18.01 -5.30
N MET A 444 11.31 18.10 -6.22
CA MET A 444 11.97 16.92 -6.80
C MET A 444 12.73 16.11 -5.73
N ALA A 445 13.31 16.78 -4.73
CA ALA A 445 14.00 16.12 -3.62
C ALA A 445 13.00 15.41 -2.70
N PHE A 446 12.04 16.13 -2.13
CA PHE A 446 11.13 15.56 -1.13
C PHE A 446 10.09 14.60 -1.73
N SER A 447 9.78 14.69 -3.02
CA SER A 447 8.93 13.67 -3.67
C SER A 447 9.56 12.27 -3.64
N ASN A 448 10.88 12.18 -3.43
CA ASN A 448 11.63 10.92 -3.43
C ASN A 448 12.25 10.60 -2.06
N ALA A 449 12.67 11.62 -1.32
CA ALA A 449 13.20 11.49 0.04
C ALA A 449 12.14 11.65 1.14
N PHE A 450 10.89 11.99 0.79
CA PHE A 450 9.84 12.39 1.74
C PHE A 450 10.30 13.60 2.59
N LEU A 451 9.58 13.85 3.67
CA LEU A 451 9.79 14.96 4.60
C LEU A 451 10.15 14.41 5.99
N GLY A 452 9.87 15.15 7.05
CA GLY A 452 10.09 14.70 8.41
C GLY A 452 9.00 15.20 9.36
N ILE A 453 9.34 15.25 10.65
CA ILE A 453 8.39 15.64 11.68
C ILE A 453 8.03 17.12 11.64
N ASN A 454 8.80 17.99 10.99
CA ASN A 454 8.44 19.41 10.91
C ASN A 454 7.11 19.56 10.19
N HIS A 455 6.96 18.91 9.03
CA HIS A 455 5.69 18.87 8.31
C HIS A 455 4.58 18.20 9.11
N SER A 456 4.88 17.06 9.76
CA SER A 456 3.88 16.38 10.61
C SER A 456 3.31 17.30 11.69
N LEU A 457 4.17 18.09 12.35
CA LEU A 457 3.78 19.07 13.35
C LEU A 457 3.03 20.24 12.69
N ALA A 458 3.57 20.81 11.62
CA ALA A 458 2.98 21.94 10.91
C ALA A 458 1.58 21.64 10.35
N HIS A 459 1.33 20.43 9.84
CA HIS A 459 0.02 19.99 9.36
C HIS A 459 -1.05 20.09 10.45
N LYS A 460 -0.76 19.58 11.66
CA LYS A 460 -1.75 19.55 12.74
C LYS A 460 -1.88 20.92 13.38
N LEU A 461 -0.78 21.65 13.54
CA LEU A 461 -0.78 23.01 14.05
C LEU A 461 -1.60 23.96 13.15
N GLY A 462 -1.37 23.93 11.84
CA GLY A 462 -2.11 24.74 10.87
C GLY A 462 -3.57 24.32 10.74
N GLY A 463 -3.87 23.02 10.86
CA GLY A 463 -5.25 22.53 10.86
C GLY A 463 -6.06 22.96 12.08
N GLU A 464 -5.43 23.02 13.26
CA GLU A 464 -6.09 23.37 14.52
C GLU A 464 -6.25 24.89 14.70
N PHE A 465 -5.22 25.67 14.37
CA PHE A 465 -5.19 27.11 14.66
C PHE A 465 -5.25 28.00 13.42
N HIS A 466 -5.49 27.41 12.23
CA HIS A 466 -5.54 28.13 10.96
C HIS A 466 -4.27 28.95 10.65
N ILE A 467 -3.11 28.49 11.16
CA ILE A 467 -1.82 29.08 10.83
C ILE A 467 -1.43 28.65 9.41
N PRO A 468 -1.01 29.57 8.52
CA PRO A 468 -0.54 29.23 7.18
C PRO A 468 0.59 28.19 7.22
N HIS A 469 0.56 27.22 6.30
CA HIS A 469 1.45 26.06 6.30
C HIS A 469 2.94 26.43 6.41
N GLY A 470 3.43 27.27 5.50
CA GLY A 470 4.82 27.70 5.50
C GLY A 470 5.24 28.48 6.75
N ARG A 471 4.31 29.19 7.39
CA ARG A 471 4.54 29.88 8.67
C ARG A 471 4.70 28.89 9.82
N ALA A 472 3.83 27.88 9.88
CA ALA A 472 3.94 26.82 10.87
C ALA A 472 5.28 26.07 10.72
N ASN A 473 5.65 25.71 9.49
CA ASN A 473 6.95 25.10 9.18
C ASN A 473 8.13 25.98 9.61
N ALA A 474 8.08 27.29 9.31
CA ALA A 474 9.13 28.24 9.69
C ALA A 474 9.35 28.31 11.21
N VAL A 475 8.25 28.46 11.98
CA VAL A 475 8.31 28.56 13.44
C VAL A 475 8.88 27.29 14.08
N LEU A 476 8.51 26.11 13.56
CA LEU A 476 8.91 24.83 14.12
C LEU A 476 10.33 24.39 13.71
N LEU A 477 10.81 24.81 12.53
CA LEU A 477 12.06 24.34 11.93
C LEU A 477 13.29 24.45 12.85
N PRO A 478 13.57 25.58 13.53
CA PRO A 478 14.70 25.69 14.46
C PRO A 478 14.72 24.60 15.55
N TYR A 479 13.56 24.29 16.11
CA TYR A 479 13.38 23.34 17.20
C TYR A 479 13.49 21.90 16.71
N VAL A 480 12.93 21.61 15.53
CA VAL A 480 13.04 20.28 14.90
C VAL A 480 14.48 19.97 14.51
N ILE A 481 15.25 20.94 13.99
CA ILE A 481 16.68 20.76 13.71
C ILE A 481 17.42 20.42 15.00
N ALA A 482 17.19 21.19 16.08
CA ALA A 482 17.83 20.94 17.38
C ALA A 482 17.46 19.56 17.95
N TYR A 483 16.23 19.10 17.73
CA TYR A 483 15.77 17.78 18.15
C TYR A 483 16.39 16.64 17.33
N ASN A 484 16.37 16.75 16.00
CA ASN A 484 16.87 15.73 15.08
C ASN A 484 18.40 15.63 15.08
N ALA A 485 19.10 16.70 15.43
CA ALA A 485 20.55 16.70 15.57
C ALA A 485 21.04 15.97 16.85
N LYS A 486 20.16 15.66 17.80
CA LYS A 486 20.51 14.88 19.00
C LYS A 486 20.38 13.39 18.72
N LYS A 487 21.24 12.60 19.37
CA LYS A 487 21.20 11.13 19.27
C LYS A 487 19.78 10.60 19.57
N PRO A 488 19.21 9.75 18.70
CA PRO A 488 17.83 9.28 18.86
C PRO A 488 17.61 8.49 20.14
N SER A 489 16.49 8.77 20.81
CA SER A 489 15.88 7.87 21.82
C SER A 489 15.33 6.60 21.17
N LYS A 490 14.80 6.72 19.95
CA LYS A 490 14.35 5.62 19.11
C LYS A 490 14.78 5.81 17.65
N PHE A 491 15.40 4.78 17.09
CA PHE A 491 15.84 4.78 15.69
C PHE A 491 14.68 4.46 14.75
N THR A 492 14.64 5.15 13.62
CA THR A 492 13.69 4.87 12.54
C THR A 492 14.02 3.56 11.85
N ILE A 493 12.99 2.76 11.55
CA ILE A 493 13.18 1.40 11.02
C ILE A 493 13.22 1.46 9.48
N PHE A 494 14.38 1.79 8.92
CA PHE A 494 14.57 1.81 7.46
C PHE A 494 15.83 1.05 7.05
N PRO A 495 15.76 0.08 6.09
CA PRO A 495 16.91 -0.77 5.77
C PRO A 495 18.17 -0.04 5.30
N LYS A 496 18.07 1.16 4.71
CA LYS A 496 19.24 1.99 4.34
C LYS A 496 19.84 2.73 5.53
N TYR A 497 19.04 3.05 6.54
CA TYR A 497 19.45 3.79 7.71
C TYR A 497 20.20 2.88 8.69
N ASP A 498 21.50 2.71 8.44
CA ASP A 498 22.40 1.84 9.21
C ASP A 498 22.90 2.49 10.50
N LYS A 499 23.06 3.81 10.50
CA LYS A 499 23.55 4.60 11.63
C LYS A 499 22.94 6.00 11.61
N PHE A 500 22.90 6.62 12.79
CA PHE A 500 22.51 8.01 12.93
C PHE A 500 23.56 8.93 12.29
N VAL A 501 23.09 9.82 11.40
CA VAL A 501 23.93 10.77 10.66
C VAL A 501 23.29 12.17 10.52
N ALA A 502 22.13 12.42 11.16
CA ALA A 502 21.41 13.67 10.96
C ALA A 502 22.20 14.89 11.47
N ASP A 503 22.88 14.76 12.61
CA ASP A 503 23.85 15.72 13.14
C ASP A 503 24.89 16.14 12.10
N LYS A 504 25.54 15.16 11.48
CA LYS A 504 26.55 15.38 10.44
C LYS A 504 25.97 16.04 9.21
N ARG A 505 24.75 15.68 8.83
CA ARG A 505 24.06 16.20 7.65
C ARG A 505 23.61 17.63 7.86
N TYR A 506 23.06 18.00 9.01
CA TYR A 506 22.82 19.42 9.34
C TYR A 506 24.11 20.24 9.35
N ALA A 507 25.18 19.70 9.93
CA ALA A 507 26.49 20.35 9.90
C ALA A 507 27.06 20.50 8.47
N GLN A 508 26.75 19.58 7.55
CA GLN A 508 27.11 19.72 6.12
C GLN A 508 26.39 20.89 5.47
N ILE A 509 25.10 21.09 5.75
CA ILE A 509 24.34 22.24 5.25
C ILE A 509 25.01 23.55 5.70
N ALA A 510 25.37 23.65 6.98
CA ALA A 510 26.06 24.82 7.52
C ALA A 510 27.41 25.09 6.84
N ARG A 511 28.19 24.05 6.59
CA ARG A 511 29.48 24.17 5.87
C ARG A 511 29.31 24.60 4.43
N TYR A 512 28.30 24.06 3.75
CA TYR A 512 27.99 24.40 2.36
C TYR A 512 27.61 25.88 2.22
N LEU A 513 26.80 26.38 3.16
CA LEU A 513 26.41 27.79 3.23
C LEU A 513 27.52 28.73 3.78
N GLY A 514 28.68 28.20 4.17
CA GLY A 514 29.77 29.01 4.71
C GLY A 514 29.49 29.65 6.08
N LEU A 515 28.60 29.09 6.89
CA LEU A 515 28.16 29.67 8.18
C LEU A 515 29.20 29.55 9.32
N GLY A 516 30.37 28.97 9.05
CA GLY A 516 31.44 28.78 10.04
C GLY A 516 31.15 27.72 11.11
N GLY A 517 31.93 27.76 12.20
CA GLY A 517 31.89 26.77 13.30
C GLY A 517 33.00 25.72 13.19
N LYS A 518 33.71 25.47 14.31
CA LYS A 518 34.83 24.53 14.43
C LYS A 518 34.37 23.12 14.77
N THR A 519 33.27 23.00 15.52
CA THR A 519 32.65 21.72 15.89
C THR A 519 31.33 21.49 15.14
N GLN A 520 30.82 20.26 15.16
CA GLN A 520 29.52 19.95 14.55
C GLN A 520 28.40 20.69 15.28
N GLU A 521 28.48 20.75 16.61
CA GLU A 521 27.52 21.45 17.46
C GLU A 521 27.47 22.94 17.13
N GLU A 522 28.62 23.60 16.96
CA GLU A 522 28.70 25.00 16.54
C GLU A 522 28.11 25.21 15.14
N GLN A 523 28.40 24.31 14.20
CA GLN A 523 27.86 24.38 12.83
C GLN A 523 26.34 24.26 12.80
N ILE A 524 25.76 23.34 13.59
CA ILE A 524 24.31 23.18 13.73
C ILE A 524 23.69 24.43 14.38
N ALA A 525 24.30 24.96 15.44
CA ALA A 525 23.84 26.17 16.09
C ALA A 525 23.86 27.38 15.13
N ASN A 526 24.88 27.51 14.29
CA ASN A 526 24.97 28.55 13.28
C ASN A 526 23.91 28.41 12.18
N LEU A 527 23.58 27.18 11.77
CA LEU A 527 22.46 26.93 10.85
C LEU A 527 21.12 27.39 11.46
N ILE A 528 20.86 27.01 12.71
CA ILE A 528 19.66 27.44 13.43
C ILE A 528 19.60 28.98 13.54
N ALA A 529 20.72 29.62 13.86
CA ALA A 529 20.83 31.07 13.92
C ALA A 529 20.59 31.74 12.56
N ALA A 530 21.13 31.18 11.48
CA ALA A 530 20.91 31.69 10.12
C ALA A 530 19.43 31.62 9.71
N ILE A 531 18.75 30.51 10.03
CA ILE A 531 17.31 30.36 9.80
C ILE A 531 16.51 31.39 10.61
N ARG A 532 16.83 31.54 11.91
CA ARG A 532 16.17 32.55 12.77
C ARG A 532 16.42 33.98 12.28
N ASN A 533 17.59 34.28 11.74
CA ASN A 533 17.90 35.59 11.15
C ASN A 533 17.12 35.83 9.86
N LEU A 534 17.02 34.80 9.00
CA LEU A 534 16.19 34.84 7.80
C LEU A 534 14.72 35.09 8.14
N MET A 535 14.17 34.38 9.13
CA MET A 535 12.79 34.61 9.62
C MET A 535 12.58 36.06 10.06
N LYS A 536 13.51 36.63 10.82
CA LYS A 536 13.46 38.03 11.26
C LYS A 536 13.51 39.00 10.07
N GLU A 537 14.39 38.78 9.10
CA GLU A 537 14.50 39.62 7.91
C GLU A 537 13.21 39.60 7.08
N LEU A 538 12.56 38.44 6.99
CA LEU A 538 11.29 38.23 6.27
C LEU A 538 10.04 38.63 7.07
N ASN A 539 10.21 39.13 8.29
CA ASN A 539 9.14 39.48 9.22
C ASN A 539 8.17 38.31 9.50
N VAL A 540 8.72 37.11 9.66
CA VAL A 540 7.99 35.90 10.08
C VAL A 540 7.98 35.83 11.61
N PRO A 541 6.84 35.49 12.25
CA PRO A 541 6.78 35.26 13.69
C PRO A 541 7.82 34.25 14.19
N MET A 542 8.35 34.47 15.39
CA MET A 542 9.40 33.64 15.96
C MET A 542 8.87 32.54 16.89
N SER A 543 7.57 32.54 17.19
CA SER A 543 6.91 31.56 18.06
C SER A 543 5.45 31.32 17.63
N ILE A 544 4.87 30.22 18.12
CA ILE A 544 3.43 29.93 17.90
C ILE A 544 2.57 31.00 18.61
N ARG A 545 3.02 31.49 19.76
CA ARG A 545 2.36 32.58 20.48
C ARG A 545 2.29 33.87 19.65
N GLU A 546 3.38 34.24 18.97
CA GLU A 546 3.41 35.39 18.07
C GLU A 546 2.52 35.21 16.82
N CYS A 547 2.10 33.99 16.50
CA CYS A 547 1.10 33.74 15.47
C CYS A 547 -0.34 34.02 15.93
N GLY A 548 -0.55 34.43 17.20
CA GLY A 548 -1.85 34.81 17.75
C GLY A 548 -2.61 33.68 18.44
N VAL A 549 -1.94 32.57 18.78
CA VAL A 549 -2.57 31.46 19.50
C VAL A 549 -2.55 31.73 21.01
N ASP A 550 -3.71 31.56 21.66
CA ASP A 550 -3.83 31.68 23.12
C ASP A 550 -3.20 30.48 23.85
N GLU A 551 -2.58 30.75 25.00
CA GLU A 551 -1.82 29.75 25.75
C GLU A 551 -2.69 28.63 26.30
N LYS A 552 -3.87 28.99 26.82
CA LYS A 552 -4.78 28.00 27.39
C LYS A 552 -5.30 27.09 26.28
N THR A 553 -5.74 27.66 25.17
CA THR A 553 -6.21 26.90 24.00
C THR A 553 -5.12 25.99 23.45
N PHE A 554 -3.88 26.48 23.36
CA PHE A 554 -2.74 25.68 22.92
C PHE A 554 -2.46 24.49 23.85
N LEU A 555 -2.40 24.71 25.16
CA LEU A 555 -2.11 23.66 26.13
C LEU A 555 -3.22 22.59 26.18
N GLU A 556 -4.47 22.98 25.98
CA GLU A 556 -5.62 22.06 25.89
C GLU A 556 -5.54 21.17 24.64
N ALA A 557 -5.12 21.71 23.50
CA ALA A 557 -4.99 20.96 22.24
C ALA A 557 -3.69 20.13 22.11
N LEU A 558 -2.66 20.47 22.90
CA LEU A 558 -1.31 19.89 22.79
C LEU A 558 -1.25 18.34 22.78
N PRO A 559 -1.99 17.61 23.66
CA PRO A 559 -1.96 16.14 23.62
C PRO A 559 -2.46 15.58 22.28
N GLY A 560 -3.61 16.05 21.80
CA GLY A 560 -4.20 15.60 20.54
C GLY A 560 -3.42 16.05 19.30
N LEU A 561 -2.75 17.20 19.35
CA LEU A 561 -1.83 17.63 18.30
C LEU A 561 -0.62 16.70 18.18
N SER A 562 -0.05 16.31 19.32
CA SER A 562 1.16 15.48 19.38
C SER A 562 0.91 14.05 18.91
N GLU A 563 -0.23 13.47 19.31
CA GLU A 563 -0.65 12.14 18.84
C GLU A 563 -0.89 12.15 17.33
N ARG A 564 -1.70 13.10 16.82
CA ARG A 564 -1.98 13.19 15.39
C ARG A 564 -0.74 13.46 14.55
N ALA A 565 0.24 14.22 15.07
CA ALA A 565 1.51 14.45 14.38
C ALA A 565 2.37 13.18 14.34
N PHE A 566 2.40 12.40 15.42
CA PHE A 566 3.07 11.09 15.42
C PHE A 566 2.49 10.15 14.36
N GLU A 567 1.16 10.16 14.19
CA GLU A 567 0.48 9.32 13.20
C GLU A 567 0.53 9.85 11.75
N ASP A 568 1.15 11.00 11.51
CA ASP A 568 1.26 11.57 10.17
C ASP A 568 2.26 10.79 9.30
N GLN A 569 1.98 10.69 8.00
CA GLN A 569 2.80 9.93 7.06
C GLN A 569 4.23 10.46 6.98
N CYS A 570 4.43 11.78 7.11
CA CYS A 570 5.74 12.42 7.04
C CYS A 570 6.69 11.98 8.18
N THR A 571 6.15 11.60 9.35
CA THR A 571 6.94 11.17 10.52
C THR A 571 7.77 9.92 10.24
N THR A 572 7.29 9.03 9.36
CA THR A 572 7.94 7.74 9.06
C THR A 572 9.32 7.88 8.41
N ALA A 573 9.59 9.01 7.75
CA ALA A 573 10.85 9.29 7.07
C ALA A 573 11.84 10.11 7.92
N ASN A 574 11.43 10.56 9.10
CA ASN A 574 12.28 11.38 9.96
C ASN A 574 13.49 10.59 10.50
N PRO A 575 14.70 11.17 10.60
CA PRO A 575 15.91 10.46 11.07
C PRO A 575 15.83 9.98 12.53
N ARG A 576 14.97 10.60 13.33
CA ARG A 576 14.68 10.22 14.71
C ARG A 576 13.21 9.85 14.81
N TYR A 577 12.90 8.59 15.11
CA TYR A 577 11.51 8.18 15.24
C TYR A 577 10.97 8.70 16.56
N PRO A 578 10.04 9.67 16.57
CA PRO A 578 9.72 10.40 17.78
C PRO A 578 8.87 9.60 18.75
N LEU A 579 8.91 9.96 20.03
CA LEU A 579 7.84 9.66 20.97
C LEU A 579 6.82 10.80 20.98
N VAL A 580 5.55 10.50 21.28
CA VAL A 580 4.49 11.53 21.40
C VAL A 580 4.88 12.61 22.42
N SER A 581 5.49 12.22 23.54
CA SER A 581 5.97 13.14 24.57
C SER A 581 7.08 14.08 24.07
N GLU A 582 7.91 13.62 23.13
CA GLU A 582 8.97 14.45 22.53
C GLU A 582 8.39 15.45 21.53
N LEU A 583 7.36 15.07 20.78
CA LEU A 583 6.65 16.00 19.89
C LEU A 583 5.93 17.09 20.69
N ALA A 584 5.31 16.73 21.82
CA ALA A 584 4.68 17.68 22.73
C ALA A 584 5.69 18.70 23.29
N GLU A 585 6.91 18.24 23.58
CA GLU A 585 7.99 19.11 24.07
C GLU A 585 8.48 20.09 22.99
N ILE A 586 8.63 19.63 21.74
CA ILE A 586 8.98 20.51 20.60
C ILE A 586 7.91 21.60 20.43
N TYR A 587 6.63 21.23 20.50
CA TYR A 587 5.54 22.20 20.42
C TYR A 587 5.61 23.24 21.54
N ARG A 588 5.88 22.82 22.79
CA ARG A 588 6.03 23.76 23.92
C ARG A 588 7.18 24.73 23.71
N GLN A 589 8.35 24.24 23.31
CA GLN A 589 9.52 25.07 23.00
C GLN A 589 9.20 26.09 21.90
N ALA A 590 8.55 25.64 20.82
CA ALA A 590 8.12 26.51 19.73
C ALA A 590 7.02 27.51 20.13
N TYR A 591 6.18 27.17 21.12
CA TYR A 591 5.16 28.09 21.63
C TYR A 591 5.76 29.24 22.43
N TYR A 592 6.69 28.95 23.34
CA TYR A 592 7.31 29.97 24.19
C TYR A 592 8.52 30.65 23.55
N GLY A 593 9.09 30.09 22.48
CA GLY A 593 10.27 30.64 21.83
C GLY A 593 11.60 30.20 22.47
N GLU A 594 11.60 29.14 23.28
CA GLU A 594 12.71 28.74 24.19
C GLU A 594 13.73 27.76 23.59
#